data_AF-A0A2C6ABJ1-F1
#
_entry.id   AF-A0A2C6ABJ1-F1
#
_cell.length_a   1.000
_cell.length_b   1.000
_cell.length_c   1.000
_cell.angle_alpha   90.00
_cell.angle_beta   90.00
_cell.angle_gamma   90.00
#
_symmetry.space_group_name_H-M   'P 1'
#
loop_
_entity.id
_entity.type
_entity.pdbx_description
1 polymer ?
#
loop_
_entity_poly.entity_id
_entity_poly.type
_entity_poly.pdbx_seq_one_letter_code
_entity_poly.pdbx_strand_id
1 'polypeptide(L)'
;MSFQTPITIKGALDKIQENKYLLPAIQREFVWKSWQIEKLFDSLINDYPIGSFLFWEVKEPKNYKFYEFIKKYDQRETNHNHEISLTDNREVIAILDGQQRLTALYIGLLGTYTEKLPYYRWDNQINIYV
;
A
#
# COMPACT_ATOMS: atom_id res chain seq x y z
N MET A 1 23.94 5.38 -1.43
CA MET A 1 22.62 4.92 -1.89
C MET A 1 22.75 4.62 -3.38
N SER A 2 22.73 3.35 -3.80
CA SER A 2 22.71 3.04 -5.22
C SER A 2 21.27 3.13 -5.72
N PHE A 3 21.05 3.85 -6.81
CA PHE A 3 19.79 3.77 -7.54
C PHE A 3 19.71 2.37 -8.14
N GLN A 4 18.71 1.59 -7.72
CA GLN A 4 18.44 0.28 -8.31
C GLN A 4 17.81 0.44 -9.70
N THR A 5 17.86 -0.65 -10.48
CA THR A 5 17.09 -0.79 -11.72
C THR A 5 15.61 -0.49 -11.49
N PRO A 6 14.94 0.17 -12.44
CA PRO A 6 13.51 0.47 -12.32
C PRO A 6 12.71 -0.81 -12.09
N ILE A 7 11.89 -0.80 -11.04
CA ILE A 7 10.95 -1.90 -10.74
C ILE A 7 9.65 -1.65 -11.49
N THR A 8 9.03 -2.72 -12.01
CA THR A 8 7.70 -2.61 -12.61
C THR A 8 6.64 -2.55 -11.51
N ILE A 9 5.51 -1.89 -11.78
CA ILE A 9 4.37 -1.84 -10.85
C ILE A 9 3.93 -3.26 -10.52
N LYS A 10 3.74 -4.12 -11.53
CA LYS A 10 3.39 -5.53 -11.33
C LYS A 10 4.36 -6.23 -10.37
N GLY A 11 5.67 -6.10 -10.60
CA GLY A 11 6.67 -6.74 -9.75
C GLY A 11 6.66 -6.22 -8.31
N ALA A 12 6.33 -4.94 -8.09
CA ALA A 12 6.13 -4.41 -6.74
C ALA A 12 4.87 -4.99 -6.08
N LEU A 13 3.76 -5.08 -6.81
CA LEU A 13 2.50 -5.62 -6.30
C LEU A 13 2.57 -7.12 -5.99
N ASP A 14 3.21 -7.91 -6.85
CA ASP A 14 3.44 -9.34 -6.63
C ASP A 14 4.19 -9.56 -5.30
N LYS A 15 5.21 -8.76 -5.01
CA LYS A 15 5.97 -8.83 -3.74
C LYS A 15 5.14 -8.41 -2.52
N ILE A 16 4.15 -7.52 -2.69
CA ILE A 16 3.18 -7.21 -1.63
C ILE A 16 2.25 -8.41 -1.41
N GLN A 17 1.76 -9.06 -2.47
CA GLN A 17 0.91 -10.26 -2.36
C GLN A 17 1.63 -11.42 -1.68
N GLU A 18 2.91 -11.63 -1.98
CA GLU A 18 3.77 -12.65 -1.37
C GLU A 18 4.21 -12.33 0.08
N ASN A 19 3.78 -11.18 0.63
CA ASN A 19 4.22 -10.68 1.94
C ASN A 19 5.75 -10.56 2.05
N LYS A 20 6.43 -10.22 0.95
CA LYS A 20 7.87 -9.88 0.92
C LYS A 20 8.11 -8.39 1.15
N TYR A 21 7.20 -7.54 0.67
CA TYR A 21 7.18 -6.11 0.97
C TYR A 21 6.29 -5.86 2.18
N LEU A 22 6.89 -5.29 3.23
CA LEU A 22 6.23 -5.07 4.52
C LEU A 22 6.46 -3.65 5.02
N LEU A 23 5.61 -3.21 5.94
CA LEU A 23 5.68 -1.89 6.56
C LEU A 23 6.33 -2.01 7.94
N PRO A 24 7.42 -1.28 8.23
CA PRO A 24 7.98 -1.25 9.56
C PRO A 24 7.06 -0.49 10.53
N ALA A 25 7.13 -0.80 11.82
CA ALA A 25 6.26 -0.23 12.85
C ALA A 25 6.25 1.30 13.00
N ILE A 26 7.24 2.00 12.44
CA ILE A 26 7.27 3.47 12.43
C ILE A 26 6.28 4.08 11.43
N GLN A 27 5.76 3.29 10.50
CA GLN A 27 4.88 3.77 9.46
C GLN A 27 3.49 4.13 10.00
N ARG A 28 2.89 5.16 9.40
CA ARG A 28 1.54 5.62 9.71
C ARG A 28 0.49 4.85 8.92
N GLU A 29 -0.74 4.85 9.40
CA GLU A 29 -1.88 4.26 8.71
C GLU A 29 -2.11 4.88 7.32
N PHE A 30 -2.82 4.14 6.46
CA PHE A 30 -3.25 4.67 5.17
C PHE A 30 -4.31 5.76 5.34
N VAL A 31 -4.09 6.93 4.73
CA VAL A 31 -5.00 8.10 4.87
C VAL A 31 -5.33 8.77 3.54
N TRP A 32 -4.86 8.21 2.43
CA TRP A 32 -5.14 8.80 1.12
C TRP A 32 -6.62 8.63 0.75
N LYS A 33 -7.20 9.70 0.23
CA LYS A 33 -8.56 9.75 -0.30
C LYS A 33 -8.58 9.31 -1.77
N SER A 34 -9.75 8.92 -2.28
CA SER A 34 -9.99 8.52 -3.68
C SER A 34 -9.31 9.45 -4.70
N TRP A 35 -9.54 10.76 -4.61
CA TRP A 35 -8.95 11.73 -5.53
C TRP A 35 -7.40 11.77 -5.54
N GLN A 36 -6.74 11.34 -4.46
CA GLN A 36 -5.27 11.25 -4.43
C GLN A 36 -4.79 10.00 -5.16
N ILE A 37 -5.55 8.92 -5.06
CA ILE A 37 -5.32 7.67 -5.80
C ILE A 37 -5.51 7.97 -7.29
N GLU A 38 -6.62 8.60 -7.67
CA GLU A 38 -6.88 9.01 -9.06
C GLU A 38 -5.75 9.86 -9.64
N LYS A 39 -5.29 10.89 -8.93
CA LYS A 39 -4.15 11.72 -9.37
C LYS A 39 -2.86 10.93 -9.56
N LEU A 40 -2.63 9.88 -8.78
CA LEU A 40 -1.48 8.99 -8.96
C LEU A 40 -1.60 8.20 -10.26
N PHE A 41 -2.79 7.66 -10.56
CA PHE A 41 -3.05 6.97 -11.82
C PHE A 41 -3.00 7.93 -13.02
N ASP A 42 -3.53 9.13 -12.90
CA ASP A 42 -3.39 10.17 -13.93
C ASP A 42 -1.92 10.47 -14.21
N SER A 43 -1.09 10.57 -13.16
CA SER A 43 0.34 10.80 -13.32
C SER A 43 1.02 9.64 -14.04
N LEU A 44 0.63 8.40 -13.75
CA LEU A 44 1.14 7.21 -14.44
C LEU A 44 0.73 7.16 -15.91
N ILE A 45 -0.52 7.46 -16.25
CA ILE A 45 -1.02 7.42 -17.62
C ILE A 45 -0.36 8.51 -18.49
N ASN A 46 -0.03 9.64 -17.90
CA ASN A 46 0.64 10.75 -18.57
C ASN A 46 2.19 10.67 -18.53
N ASP A 47 2.76 9.53 -18.12
CA ASP A 47 4.21 9.32 -17.99
C ASP A 47 4.91 10.36 -17.08
N TYR A 48 4.19 10.93 -16.12
CA TYR A 48 4.76 11.84 -15.13
C TYR A 48 5.51 11.08 -14.03
N PRO A 49 6.63 11.63 -13.54
CA PRO A 49 7.39 10.98 -12.48
C PRO A 49 6.58 10.95 -11.18
N ILE A 50 6.34 9.76 -10.65
CA ILE A 50 5.62 9.57 -9.38
C ILE A 50 6.54 9.57 -8.15
N GLY A 51 7.79 10.02 -8.30
CA GLY A 51 8.83 10.03 -7.26
C GLY A 51 9.58 8.70 -7.10
N SER A 52 10.46 8.63 -6.10
CA SER A 52 11.24 7.43 -5.76
C SER A 52 10.59 6.63 -4.63
N PHE A 53 11.03 5.39 -4.43
CA PHE A 53 10.68 4.53 -3.30
C PHE A 53 11.94 4.19 -2.51
N LEU A 54 11.83 4.12 -1.18
CA LEU A 54 12.95 3.73 -0.32
C LEU A 54 12.68 2.35 0.29
N PHE A 55 13.54 1.40 -0.06
CA PHE A 55 13.47 0.01 0.37
C PHE A 55 14.61 -0.28 1.35
N TRP A 56 14.32 -1.08 2.38
CA TRP A 56 15.31 -1.61 3.30
C TRP A 56 15.25 -3.14 3.32
N GLU A 57 16.31 -3.77 2.84
CA GLU A 57 16.48 -5.23 2.92
C GLU A 57 16.83 -5.63 4.37
N VAL A 58 15.95 -6.39 5.00
CA VAL A 58 16.08 -6.82 6.39
C VAL A 58 16.51 -8.28 6.43
N LYS A 59 17.76 -8.50 6.83
CA LYS A 59 18.36 -9.85 6.95
C LYS A 59 17.85 -10.61 8.18
N GLU A 60 17.56 -9.89 9.27
CA GLU A 60 17.09 -10.46 10.54
C GLU A 60 15.74 -9.85 10.94
N PRO A 61 14.64 -10.21 10.28
CA PRO A 61 13.33 -9.60 10.53
C PRO A 61 12.77 -9.86 11.92
N LYS A 62 13.22 -10.91 12.61
CA LYS A 62 12.71 -11.33 13.92
C LYS A 62 12.86 -10.27 15.02
N ASN A 63 13.80 -9.35 14.85
CA ASN A 63 14.07 -8.28 15.81
C ASN A 63 13.17 -7.05 15.61
N TYR A 64 12.31 -7.06 14.59
CA TYR A 64 11.49 -5.92 14.20
C TYR A 64 10.02 -6.32 14.07
N LYS A 65 9.15 -5.33 14.30
CA LYS A 65 7.71 -5.45 14.05
C LYS A 65 7.38 -4.97 12.66
N PHE A 66 6.60 -5.78 11.95
CA PHE A 66 6.16 -5.48 10.59
C PHE A 66 4.65 -5.59 10.48
N TYR A 67 4.13 -4.88 9.48
CA TYR A 67 2.72 -4.83 9.17
C TYR A 67 2.50 -5.10 7.68
N GLU A 68 1.39 -5.74 7.37
CA GLU A 68 0.96 -5.95 5.99
C GLU A 68 0.37 -4.67 5.39
N PHE A 69 0.41 -4.59 4.06
CA PHE A 69 -0.34 -3.57 3.33
C PHE A 69 -1.84 -3.83 3.44
N ILE A 70 -2.62 -2.75 3.56
CA ILE A 70 -4.07 -2.82 3.46
C ILE A 70 -4.43 -3.19 2.02
N LYS A 71 -5.21 -4.26 1.87
CA LYS A 71 -5.67 -4.79 0.58
C LYS A 71 -7.09 -4.34 0.23
N LYS A 72 -7.88 -4.02 1.25
CA LYS A 72 -9.26 -3.55 1.14
C LYS A 72 -9.41 -2.38 2.09
N TYR A 73 -9.82 -1.24 1.55
CA TYR A 73 -10.12 -0.05 2.33
C TYR A 73 -11.62 0.17 2.35
N ASP A 74 -12.19 0.33 3.54
CA ASP A 74 -13.58 0.68 3.76
C ASP A 74 -13.66 1.84 4.76
N GLN A 75 -14.10 3.01 4.31
CA GLN A 75 -14.19 4.22 5.15
C GLN A 75 -14.98 4.02 6.46
N ARG A 76 -15.85 3.01 6.55
CA ARG A 76 -16.62 2.67 7.76
C ARG A 76 -15.78 1.97 8.81
N GLU A 77 -14.73 1.29 8.39
CA GLU A 77 -13.83 0.54 9.25
C GLU A 77 -12.61 1.38 9.64
N THR A 78 -11.90 0.93 10.67
CA THR A 78 -10.68 1.61 11.11
C THR A 78 -9.49 1.37 10.17
N ASN A 79 -9.59 0.37 9.26
CA ASN A 79 -8.60 0.03 8.23
C ASN A 79 -7.16 -0.09 8.76
N HIS A 80 -6.99 -0.70 9.93
CA HIS A 80 -5.65 -0.86 10.50
C HIS A 80 -4.78 -1.80 9.68
N ASN A 81 -3.52 -1.44 9.53
CA ASN A 81 -2.51 -2.38 9.07
C ASN A 81 -2.38 -3.55 10.07
N HIS A 82 -2.44 -4.79 9.57
CA HIS A 82 -2.33 -5.98 10.42
C HIS A 82 -0.86 -6.32 10.72
N GLU A 83 -0.52 -6.51 12.00
CA GLU A 83 0.82 -6.95 12.41
C GLU A 83 1.07 -8.38 11.91
N ILE A 84 2.19 -8.58 11.25
CA ILE A 84 2.65 -9.91 10.81
C ILE A 84 3.84 -10.34 11.66
N SER A 85 3.68 -11.48 12.33
CA SER A 85 4.77 -12.12 13.06
C SER A 85 5.60 -12.96 12.08
N LEU A 86 6.85 -12.56 11.87
CA LEU A 86 7.79 -13.29 11.03
C LEU A 86 8.53 -14.32 11.88
N THR A 87 8.04 -15.56 11.88
CA THR A 87 8.68 -16.69 12.57
C THR A 87 9.88 -17.26 11.81
N ASP A 88 9.91 -17.04 10.49
CA ASP A 88 10.86 -17.65 9.58
C ASP A 88 12.03 -16.71 9.27
N ASN A 89 13.20 -17.27 8.95
CA ASN A 89 14.39 -16.51 8.51
C ASN A 89 14.28 -16.04 7.04
N ARG A 90 13.08 -15.76 6.55
CA ARG A 90 12.90 -15.27 5.18
C ARG A 90 13.38 -13.82 5.09
N GLU A 91 14.10 -13.49 4.02
CA GLU A 91 14.44 -12.10 3.74
C GLU A 91 13.17 -11.31 3.42
N VAL A 92 13.03 -10.15 4.06
CA VAL A 92 11.92 -9.22 3.81
C VAL A 92 12.45 -7.85 3.46
N ILE A 93 11.65 -7.10 2.70
CA ILE A 93 11.98 -5.75 2.30
C ILE A 93 10.98 -4.81 2.98
N ALA A 94 11.50 -4.00 3.90
CA ALA A 94 10.74 -2.98 4.60
C ALA A 94 10.61 -1.72 3.72
N ILE A 95 9.40 -1.19 3.59
CA ILE A 95 9.15 0.05 2.86
C ILE A 95 9.33 1.23 3.82
N LEU A 96 10.36 2.03 3.58
CA LEU A 96 10.67 3.21 4.39
C LEU A 96 9.99 4.48 3.85
N ASP A 97 9.83 4.59 2.54
CA ASP A 97 9.10 5.69 1.89
C ASP A 97 8.28 5.19 0.70
N GLY A 98 7.21 5.93 0.40
CA GLY A 98 6.28 5.63 -0.70
C GLY A 98 5.20 4.62 -0.35
N GLN A 99 5.01 4.31 0.94
CA GLN A 99 3.94 3.44 1.44
C GLN A 99 2.58 3.83 0.85
N GLN A 100 2.16 5.09 0.99
CA GLN A 100 0.81 5.50 0.59
C GLN A 100 0.60 5.33 -0.92
N ARG A 101 1.64 5.58 -1.73
CA ARG A 101 1.62 5.36 -3.18
C ARG A 101 1.52 3.87 -3.50
N LEU A 102 2.32 3.01 -2.86
CA LEU A 102 2.25 1.56 -3.06
C LEU A 102 0.90 0.98 -2.63
N THR A 103 0.35 1.42 -1.49
CA THR A 103 -0.98 1.01 -1.04
C THR A 103 -2.05 1.47 -2.03
N ALA A 104 -1.99 2.71 -2.51
CA ALA A 104 -2.92 3.24 -3.51
C ALA A 104 -2.88 2.43 -4.82
N LEU A 105 -1.68 2.09 -5.31
CA LEU A 105 -1.51 1.24 -6.49
C LEU A 105 -2.07 -0.17 -6.27
N TYR A 106 -1.81 -0.76 -5.09
CA TYR A 106 -2.33 -2.07 -4.77
C TYR A 106 -3.86 -2.07 -4.74
N ILE A 107 -4.46 -1.12 -4.01
CA ILE A 107 -5.90 -1.03 -3.86
C ILE A 107 -6.57 -0.79 -5.22
N GLY A 108 -6.07 0.17 -6.01
CA GLY A 108 -6.67 0.52 -7.30
C GLY A 108 -6.48 -0.50 -8.42
N LEU A 109 -5.55 -1.47 -8.29
CA LEU A 109 -5.31 -2.50 -9.31
C LEU A 109 -5.77 -3.91 -8.90
N LEU A 110 -5.68 -4.25 -7.61
CA LEU A 110 -5.92 -5.61 -7.11
C LEU A 110 -6.83 -5.67 -5.89
N GLY A 111 -7.14 -4.52 -5.28
CA GLY A 111 -7.88 -4.42 -4.04
C GLY A 111 -9.28 -3.85 -4.23
N THR A 112 -9.80 -3.24 -3.16
CA THR A 112 -11.07 -2.51 -3.19
C THR A 112 -10.96 -1.26 -2.36
N TYR A 113 -11.45 -0.13 -2.88
CA TYR A 113 -11.63 1.10 -2.11
C TYR A 113 -13.11 1.43 -1.99
N THR A 114 -13.62 1.55 -0.77
CA THR A 114 -15.01 1.90 -0.47
C THR A 114 -15.06 3.20 0.34
N GLU A 115 -15.76 4.20 -0.20
CA GLU A 115 -16.04 5.45 0.49
C GLU A 115 -17.51 5.85 0.36
N LYS A 116 -17.94 6.68 1.30
CA LYS A 116 -19.29 7.22 1.36
C LYS A 116 -19.48 8.31 0.32
N LEU A 117 -20.51 8.16 -0.50
CA LEU A 117 -20.95 9.21 -1.39
C LEU A 117 -21.49 10.44 -0.62
N PRO A 118 -21.15 11.67 -1.05
CA PRO A 118 -21.75 12.89 -0.52
C PRO A 118 -23.28 12.85 -0.63
N TYR A 119 -23.98 13.30 0.42
CA TYR A 119 -25.45 13.34 0.48
C TYR A 119 -26.17 11.98 0.51
N TYR A 120 -25.46 10.86 0.42
CA TYR A 120 -26.03 9.53 0.64
C TYR A 120 -25.96 9.15 2.13
N ARG A 121 -26.85 8.25 2.57
CA ARG A 121 -26.78 7.65 3.90
C ARG A 121 -25.89 6.40 3.87
N TRP A 122 -25.39 5.98 5.03
CA TRP A 122 -24.50 4.81 5.15
C TRP A 122 -25.21 3.47 4.91
N ASP A 123 -26.53 3.45 5.03
CA ASP A 123 -27.41 2.31 4.76
C ASP A 123 -27.80 2.18 3.28
N ASN A 124 -27.40 3.13 2.42
CA ASN A 124 -27.57 3.00 0.98
C ASN A 124 -26.54 2.03 0.40
N GLN A 125 -27.02 1.03 -0.32
CA GLN A 125 -26.23 -0.08 -0.89
C GLN A 125 -25.35 0.32 -2.10
N ILE A 126 -25.18 1.63 -2.36
CA ILE A 126 -24.35 2.17 -3.44
C ILE A 126 -23.00 2.57 -2.84
N ASN A 127 -22.14 1.57 -2.65
CA ASN A 127 -20.73 1.81 -2.37
C ASN A 127 -20.00 1.98 -3.70
N ILE A 128 -19.14 3.01 -3.81
CA ILE A 128 -18.19 3.07 -4.93
C ILE A 128 -17.18 1.95 -4.69
N TYR A 129 -17.02 1.07 -5.68
CA TYR A 129 -15.86 0.22 -5.81
C TYR A 129 -14.93 0.92 -6.81
N VAL A 130 -13.86 1.53 -6.31
CA VAL A 130 -12.70 1.88 -7.15
C VAL A 130 -11.73 0.72 -7.09
#